data_AF-A0A8T7L1Y2-F1
#
_entry.id   AF-A0A8T7L1Y2-F1
#
_cell.length_a   1.000
_cell.length_b   1.000
_cell.length_c   1.000
_cell.angle_alpha   90.00
_cell.angle_beta   90.00
_cell.angle_gamma   90.00
#
_symmetry.space_group_name_H-M   'P 1'
#
loop_
_entity.id
_entity.type
_entity.pdbx_description
1 polymer ?
#
loop_
_entity_poly.entity_id
_entity_poly.type
_entity_poly.pdbx_seq_one_letter_code
_entity_poly.pdbx_strand_id
1 'polypeptide(L)'
;MSAQAYLTGNSAGMRLIALLTLYNRGDFDRLRAYIADNYAPAALAEQDADARTADLRDRFEQWGKLRIEQVLGIAEHQVIALVQAQEGGGYHALQVAVEEDFPHRLTLVAWGEVETDAEEPPS
;
A
#
# COMPACT_ATOMS: atom_id res chain seq x y z
N MET A 1 -15.84 -14.22 6.13
CA MET A 1 -15.68 -12.75 6.16
C MET A 1 -14.94 -12.32 4.91
N SER A 2 -15.33 -11.21 4.28
CA SER A 2 -14.66 -10.69 3.07
C SER A 2 -13.35 -10.00 3.42
N ALA A 3 -12.41 -9.90 2.46
CA ALA A 3 -11.17 -9.13 2.60
C ALA A 3 -11.43 -7.71 3.11
N GLN A 4 -12.52 -7.09 2.65
CA GLN A 4 -12.93 -5.75 3.07
C GLN A 4 -13.23 -5.65 4.57
N ALA A 5 -13.92 -6.63 5.15
CA ALA A 5 -14.27 -6.62 6.58
C ALA A 5 -13.01 -6.65 7.47
N TYR A 6 -12.00 -7.42 7.06
CA TYR A 6 -10.74 -7.50 7.77
C TYR A 6 -9.94 -6.20 7.72
N LEU A 7 -9.88 -5.54 6.56
CA LEU A 7 -9.15 -4.28 6.42
C LEU A 7 -9.80 -3.15 7.21
N THR A 8 -11.14 -3.08 7.22
CA THR A 8 -11.86 -2.01 7.93
C THR A 8 -11.84 -2.18 9.45
N GLY A 9 -11.57 -3.38 9.95
CA GLY A 9 -11.45 -3.67 11.39
C GLY A 9 -10.04 -3.53 11.94
N ASN A 10 -9.06 -3.13 11.13
CA ASN A 10 -7.64 -3.09 11.49
C ASN A 10 -7.03 -1.72 11.19
N SER A 11 -6.27 -1.15 12.14
CA SER A 11 -5.67 0.18 11.99
C SER A 11 -4.72 0.27 10.78
N ALA A 12 -3.86 -0.73 10.55
CA ALA A 12 -3.02 -0.78 9.36
C ALA A 12 -3.84 -0.95 8.07
N GLY A 13 -4.89 -1.78 8.11
CA GLY A 13 -5.82 -1.95 6.99
C GLY A 13 -6.51 -0.65 6.59
N MET A 14 -6.94 0.16 7.56
CA MET A 14 -7.51 1.48 7.31
C MET A 14 -6.50 2.45 6.68
N ARG A 15 -5.24 2.42 7.13
CA ARG A 15 -4.17 3.23 6.52
C ARG A 15 -3.85 2.81 5.10
N LEU A 16 -3.84 1.50 4.83
CA LEU A 16 -3.69 0.93 3.50
C LEU A 16 -4.80 1.41 2.55
N ILE A 17 -6.06 1.33 2.97
CA ILE A 17 -7.22 1.77 2.18
C ILE A 17 -7.11 3.27 1.86
N ALA A 18 -6.80 4.10 2.85
CA ALA A 18 -6.68 5.55 2.66
C ALA A 18 -5.55 5.89 1.67
N LEU A 19 -4.38 5.27 1.84
CA LEU A 19 -3.23 5.43 0.95
C LEU A 19 -3.59 5.07 -0.50
N LEU A 20 -4.13 3.85 -0.71
CA LEU A 20 -4.50 3.38 -2.05
C LEU A 20 -5.63 4.21 -2.67
N THR A 21 -6.56 4.73 -1.87
CA THR A 21 -7.62 5.61 -2.36
C THR A 21 -7.06 6.90 -2.94
N LEU A 22 -6.09 7.53 -2.26
CA LEU A 22 -5.43 8.75 -2.72
C LEU A 22 -4.55 8.48 -3.94
N TYR A 23 -3.74 7.42 -3.90
CA TYR A 23 -2.92 6.96 -5.01
C TYR A 23 -3.77 6.70 -6.27
N ASN A 24 -4.85 5.92 -6.16
CA ASN A 24 -5.70 5.55 -7.30
C ASN A 24 -6.49 6.72 -7.90
N ARG A 25 -6.64 7.82 -7.16
CA ARG A 25 -7.22 9.07 -7.68
C ARG A 25 -6.20 9.91 -8.45
N GLY A 26 -4.91 9.63 -8.32
CA GLY A 26 -3.83 10.48 -8.86
C GLY A 26 -3.75 11.84 -8.15
N ASP A 27 -4.31 11.98 -6.95
CA ASP A 27 -4.32 13.24 -6.19
C ASP A 27 -3.05 13.31 -5.33
N PHE A 28 -1.93 13.58 -6.00
CA PHE A 28 -0.60 13.53 -5.38
C PHE A 28 -0.37 14.63 -4.34
N ASP A 29 -1.06 15.77 -4.46
CA ASP A 29 -0.99 16.84 -3.46
C ASP A 29 -1.64 16.39 -2.14
N ARG A 30 -2.83 15.76 -2.22
CA ARG A 30 -3.45 15.17 -1.03
C ARG A 30 -2.70 13.95 -0.52
N LEU A 31 -2.11 13.16 -1.40
CA LEU A 31 -1.26 12.04 -1.01
C LEU A 31 -0.04 12.50 -0.21
N ARG A 32 0.63 13.58 -0.66
CA ARG A 32 1.74 14.20 0.06
C ARG A 32 1.33 14.68 1.45
N ALA A 33 0.21 15.39 1.55
CA ALA A 33 -0.32 15.85 2.84
C ALA A 33 -0.65 14.67 3.76
N TYR A 34 -1.30 13.63 3.22
CA TYR A 34 -1.60 12.41 3.97
C TYR A 34 -0.32 11.75 4.51
N ILE A 35 0.73 11.63 3.69
CA ILE A 35 2.01 11.05 4.12
C ILE A 35 2.62 11.87 5.27
N ALA A 36 2.67 13.20 5.13
CA ALA A 36 3.22 14.09 6.15
C ALA A 36 2.48 13.97 7.51
N ASP A 37 1.16 13.80 7.47
CA ASP A 37 0.33 13.77 8.69
C ASP A 37 0.23 12.37 9.33
N ASN A 38 0.39 11.31 8.54
CA ASN A 38 0.05 9.94 8.96
C ASN A 38 1.24 8.98 9.01
N TYR A 39 2.46 9.41 8.68
CA TYR A 39 3.67 8.62 8.91
C TYR A 39 4.30 8.94 10.26
N ALA A 40 4.92 7.92 10.86
CA ALA A 40 5.70 8.08 12.08
C ALA A 40 6.90 9.01 11.82
N PRO A 41 7.32 9.85 12.79
CA PRO A 41 8.46 10.74 12.60
C PRO A 41 9.75 10.03 12.18
N ALA A 42 9.99 8.83 12.72
CA ALA A 42 11.14 8.00 12.33
C ALA A 42 11.08 7.59 10.85
N ALA A 43 9.92 7.15 10.36
CA ALA A 43 9.73 6.79 8.96
C ALA A 43 9.87 8.00 8.02
N LEU A 44 9.46 9.19 8.46
CA LEU A 44 9.65 10.45 7.71
C LEU A 44 11.10 10.93 7.73
N ALA A 45 11.89 10.59 8.75
CA ALA A 45 13.31 10.90 8.81
C ALA A 45 14.14 10.02 7.85
N GLU A 46 13.71 8.79 7.60
CA GLU A 46 14.33 7.90 6.61
C GLU A 46 14.02 8.32 5.17
N GLN A 47 12.76 8.68 4.92
CA GLN A 47 12.32 9.18 3.63
C GLN A 47 11.14 10.14 3.87
N ASP A 48 11.34 11.40 3.49
CA ASP A 48 10.34 12.44 3.72
C ASP A 48 9.10 12.28 2.82
N ALA A 49 8.10 13.12 3.09
CA ALA A 49 6.84 13.06 2.35
C ALA A 49 7.01 13.34 0.85
N ASP A 50 7.95 14.20 0.47
CA ASP A 50 8.20 14.55 -0.93
C ASP A 50 8.80 13.39 -1.71
N ALA A 51 9.85 12.79 -1.15
CA ALA A 51 10.50 11.63 -1.75
C ALA A 51 9.52 10.45 -1.86
N ARG A 52 8.71 10.18 -0.83
CA ARG A 52 7.68 9.12 -0.90
C ARG A 52 6.60 9.42 -1.93
N THR A 53 6.15 10.67 -2.05
CA THR A 53 5.17 11.05 -3.06
C THR A 53 5.73 10.93 -4.47
N ALA A 54 6.99 11.30 -4.70
CA ALA A 54 7.66 11.12 -5.98
C ALA A 54 7.74 9.63 -6.35
N ASP A 55 8.20 8.79 -5.43
CA ASP A 55 8.25 7.33 -5.56
C ASP A 55 6.88 6.70 -5.91
N LEU A 56 5.80 7.22 -5.33
CA LEU A 56 4.44 6.77 -5.62
C LEU A 56 3.93 7.29 -6.96
N ARG A 57 4.36 8.48 -7.38
CA ARG A 57 4.05 9.01 -8.72
C ARG A 57 4.72 8.17 -9.81
N ASP A 58 6.00 7.86 -9.65
CA ASP A 58 6.74 7.02 -10.60
C ASP A 58 6.09 5.63 -10.74
N ARG A 59 5.63 5.06 -9.62
CA ARG A 59 4.86 3.80 -9.64
C ARG A 59 3.51 3.95 -10.32
N PHE A 60 2.80 5.05 -10.12
CA PHE A 60 1.53 5.30 -10.80
C PHE A 60 1.72 5.43 -12.32
N GLU A 61 2.80 6.04 -12.76
CA GLU A 61 3.14 6.13 -14.18
C GLU A 61 3.47 4.75 -14.79
N GLN A 62 4.10 3.86 -14.02
CA GLN A 62 4.48 2.52 -14.47
C GLN A 62 3.35 1.49 -14.39
N TRP A 63 2.54 1.52 -13.33
CA TRP A 63 1.57 0.49 -12.97
C TRP A 63 0.11 0.95 -13.06
N GLY A 64 -0.11 2.26 -13.21
CA GLY A 64 -1.44 2.84 -13.09
C GLY A 64 -2.04 2.63 -11.70
N LYS A 65 -3.36 2.42 -11.68
CA LYS A 65 -4.12 2.16 -10.45
C LYS A 65 -3.84 0.75 -9.94
N LEU A 66 -4.03 0.57 -8.63
CA LEU A 66 -3.87 -0.70 -7.95
C LEU A 66 -5.23 -1.20 -7.42
N ARG A 67 -5.55 -2.46 -7.65
CA ARG A 67 -6.72 -3.13 -7.05
C ARG A 67 -6.25 -4.13 -6.00
N ILE A 68 -6.86 -4.12 -4.81
CA ILE A 68 -6.62 -5.18 -3.82
C ILE A 68 -7.33 -6.45 -4.33
N GLU A 69 -6.56 -7.50 -4.55
CA GLU A 69 -7.09 -8.82 -4.95
C GLU A 69 -7.35 -9.70 -3.73
N GLN A 70 -6.37 -9.75 -2.83
CA GLN A 70 -6.40 -10.63 -1.68
C GLN A 70 -5.64 -10.02 -0.51
N VAL A 71 -6.08 -10.31 0.72
CA VAL A 71 -5.26 -10.06 1.91
C VAL A 71 -4.47 -11.32 2.23
N LEU A 72 -3.15 -11.22 2.22
CA LEU A 72 -2.21 -12.34 2.41
C LEU A 72 -1.91 -12.59 3.89
N GLY A 73 -1.93 -11.54 4.71
CA GLY A 73 -1.64 -11.65 6.13
C GLY A 73 -2.13 -10.44 6.92
N ILE A 74 -2.54 -10.70 8.16
CA ILE A 74 -3.01 -9.68 9.11
C ILE A 74 -2.44 -9.99 10.48
N ALA A 75 -1.88 -8.98 11.10
CA ALA A 75 -1.60 -8.92 12.53
C ALA A 75 -2.24 -7.65 13.10
N GLU A 76 -2.20 -7.48 14.41
CA GLU A 76 -2.83 -6.35 15.11
C GLU A 76 -2.44 -4.98 14.51
N HIS A 77 -1.15 -4.78 14.21
CA HIS A 77 -0.59 -3.52 13.70
C HIS A 77 0.01 -3.64 12.29
N GLN A 78 -0.35 -4.67 11.54
CA GLN A 78 0.22 -4.93 10.23
C GLN A 78 -0.75 -5.63 9.28
N VAL A 79 -0.72 -5.27 8.01
CA VAL A 79 -1.44 -5.95 6.93
C VAL A 79 -0.50 -6.17 5.75
N ILE A 80 -0.64 -7.32 5.08
CA ILE A 80 -0.03 -7.59 3.77
C ILE A 80 -1.16 -7.90 2.79
N ALA A 81 -1.22 -7.15 1.69
CA ALA A 81 -2.21 -7.34 0.64
C ALA A 81 -1.55 -7.62 -0.71
N LEU A 82 -2.12 -8.53 -1.48
CA LEU A 82 -1.84 -8.71 -2.90
C LEU A 82 -2.60 -7.64 -3.67
N VAL A 83 -1.87 -6.84 -4.44
CA VAL A 83 -2.45 -5.83 -5.32
C VAL A 83 -2.13 -6.13 -6.78
N GLN A 84 -3.09 -5.91 -7.67
CA GLN A 84 -2.92 -6.00 -9.11
C GLN A 84 -2.77 -4.60 -9.71
N ALA A 85 -1.73 -4.41 -10.51
CA ALA A 85 -1.53 -3.22 -11.33
C ALA A 85 -2.51 -3.19 -12.52
N GLN A 86 -3.08 -2.00 -12.76
CA GLN A 86 -3.93 -1.77 -13.92
C GLN A 86 -3.12 -1.89 -15.23
N GLU A 87 -1.93 -1.27 -15.25
CA GLU A 87 -1.03 -1.32 -16.39
C GLU A 87 -0.08 -2.52 -16.25
N GLY A 88 0.11 -3.27 -17.34
CA GLY A 88 0.96 -4.47 -17.36
C GLY A 88 0.40 -5.70 -16.62
N GLY A 89 -0.63 -5.55 -15.79
CA GLY A 89 -1.35 -6.65 -15.14
C GLY A 89 -0.57 -7.38 -14.04
N GLY A 90 0.59 -6.84 -13.64
CA GLY A 90 1.47 -7.43 -12.62
C GLY A 90 0.85 -7.47 -11.23
N TYR A 91 1.28 -8.44 -10.43
CA TYR A 91 0.88 -8.57 -9.03
C TYR A 91 2.03 -8.17 -8.11
N HIS A 92 1.71 -7.44 -7.06
CA HIS A 92 2.67 -6.97 -6.06
C HIS A 92 2.13 -7.21 -4.66
N ALA A 93 3.01 -7.55 -3.72
CA ALA A 93 2.69 -7.57 -2.30
C ALA A 93 2.89 -6.17 -1.73
N LEU A 94 1.86 -5.62 -1.09
CA LEU A 94 1.92 -4.34 -0.38
C LEU A 94 1.77 -4.60 1.12
N GLN A 95 2.86 -4.38 1.85
CA GLN A 95 2.90 -4.47 3.30
C GLN A 95 2.75 -3.08 3.91
N VAL A 96 1.87 -2.99 4.91
CA VAL A 96 1.65 -1.79 5.71
C VAL A 96 1.75 -2.15 7.18
N ALA A 97 2.54 -1.39 7.95
CA ALA A 97 2.58 -1.47 9.40
C ALA A 97 2.36 -0.10 10.03
N VAL A 98 1.81 -0.10 11.25
CA VAL A 98 1.49 1.10 12.02
C VAL A 98 2.04 1.04 13.44
N GLU A 99 2.12 2.18 14.10
CA GLU A 99 2.36 2.27 15.54
C GLU A 99 1.26 1.55 16.33
N GLU A 100 1.67 0.94 17.45
CA GLU A 100 0.75 0.30 18.40
C GLU A 100 -0.18 1.32 19.05
N ASP A 101 0.35 2.47 19.46
CA ASP A 101 -0.42 3.52 20.08
C ASP A 101 -1.16 4.40 19.05
N PHE A 102 -2.31 4.94 19.47
CA PHE A 102 -2.99 6.00 18.74
C PHE A 102 -2.03 7.19 18.51
N PRO A 103 -1.93 7.75 17.29
CA PRO A 103 -2.90 7.65 16.19
C PRO A 103 -2.63 6.57 15.15
N HIS A 104 -1.85 5.53 15.45
CA HIS A 104 -1.48 4.45 14.53
C HIS A 104 -0.87 4.99 13.23
N ARG A 105 0.23 5.74 13.36
CA ARG A 105 0.94 6.27 12.20
C ARG A 105 1.66 5.15 11.47
N LEU A 106 1.81 5.32 10.16
CA LEU A 106 2.52 4.41 9.28
C LEU A 106 4.00 4.35 9.67
N THR A 107 4.47 3.16 10.03
CA THR A 107 5.88 2.86 10.30
C THR A 107 6.53 2.18 9.11
N LEU A 108 5.74 1.48 8.28
CA LEU A 108 6.20 0.79 7.09
C LEU A 108 5.16 0.85 5.98
N VAL A 109 5.61 1.16 4.77
CA VAL A 109 4.92 0.85 3.52
C VAL A 109 5.96 0.25 2.58
N ALA A 110 5.85 -1.04 2.31
CA ALA A 110 6.84 -1.78 1.53
C ALA A 110 6.19 -2.58 0.41
N TRP A 111 6.90 -2.67 -0.71
CA TRP A 111 6.50 -3.38 -1.91
C TRP A 111 7.35 -4.64 -2.07
N GLY A 112 6.71 -5.78 -2.24
CA GLY A 112 7.35 -7.04 -2.61
C GLY A 112 6.92 -7.46 -4.01
N GLU A 113 7.83 -8.09 -4.73
CA GLU A 113 7.51 -8.78 -5.98
C GLU A 113 6.80 -10.10 -5.65
N VAL A 114 5.84 -10.47 -6.50
CA VAL A 114 5.19 -11.78 -6.44
C VAL A 114 5.64 -12.54 -7.66
N GLU A 115 6.45 -13.58 -7.44
CA GLU A 115 6.77 -14.53 -8.49
C GLU A 115 5.47 -15.24 -8.88
N THR A 116 4.97 -14.95 -10.08
CA THR A 116 3.95 -15.78 -10.71
C THR A 116 4.69 -16.85 -11.50
N ASP A 117 4.64 -18.10 -11.04
CA ASP A 117 4.98 -19.23 -11.90
C ASP A 117 4.03 -19.16 -13.10
N ALA A 118 4.54 -18.66 -14.23
CA ALA A 118 3.81 -18.71 -15.48
C ALA A 118 3.76 -20.19 -15.87
N GLU A 119 2.61 -20.84 -15.67
CA GLU A 119 2.31 -22.08 -16.40
C GLU A 119 2.43 -21.77 -17.89
N GLU A 120 3.51 -22.23 -18.52
CA GLU A 120 3.61 -22.26 -19.97
C GLU A 120 2.37 -23.01 -20.50
N PRO A 121 1.61 -22.44 -21.44
CA PRO A 121 0.48 -23.14 -22.00
C PRO A 121 0.99 -24.45 -22.66
N PRO A 122 0.31 -25.58 -22.46
CA PRO A 122 0.72 -26.83 -23.09
C PRO A 122 0.72 -26.65 -24.61
N SER A 123 1.86 -26.99 -25.23
CA SER A 123 2.13 -27.01 -26.67
C SER A 123 1.16 -27.90 -27.45
#